data_AF-W2LQE1-F1
#
_entry.id   AF-W2LQE1-F1
#
_cell.length_a   1.000
_cell.length_b   1.000
_cell.length_c   1.000
_cell.angle_alpha   90.00
_cell.angle_beta   90.00
_cell.angle_gamma   90.00
#
_symmetry.space_group_name_H-M   'P 1'
#
loop_
_entity.id
_entity.type
_entity.pdbx_description
1 polymer ?
#
loop_
_entity_poly.entity_id
_entity_poly.type
_entity_poly.pdbx_seq_one_letter_code
_entity_poly.pdbx_strand_id
1 'polypeptide(L)'
;RLRGLFKELKDVEFVAKALQGRDVDLQDVRQWFDELIALKPQFETHIGSRAEIVHSPDFESGCVRVLRGRQDRLTRAEKTALGPFAKLAVDATAKSDDEDLSFVEGLRKAAGLPNPL
;
A
#
# COMPACT_ATOMS: atom_id res chain seq x y z
N ARG A 1 -29.79 17.46 -2.15
CA ARG A 1 -28.95 16.79 -1.15
C ARG A 1 -28.69 15.32 -1.52
N LEU A 2 -29.69 14.43 -1.55
CA LEU A 2 -29.51 13.01 -1.91
C LEU A 2 -28.92 12.76 -3.31
N ARG A 3 -29.33 13.52 -4.33
CA ARG A 3 -28.73 13.42 -5.69
C ARG A 3 -27.24 13.79 -5.74
N GLY A 4 -26.79 14.72 -4.89
CA GLY A 4 -25.38 15.10 -4.78
C GLY A 4 -24.56 13.98 -4.13
N LEU A 5 -25.08 13.43 -3.03
CA LEU A 5 -24.51 12.26 -2.36
C LEU A 5 -24.38 11.06 -3.31
N PHE A 6 -25.41 10.78 -4.11
CA PHE A 6 -25.37 9.69 -5.08
C PHE A 6 -24.27 9.87 -6.14
N LYS A 7 -24.03 11.11 -6.58
CA LYS A 7 -22.93 11.42 -7.50
C LYS A 7 -21.57 11.21 -6.82
N GLU A 8 -21.42 11.62 -5.57
CA GLU A 8 -20.18 11.41 -4.81
C GLU A 8 -19.87 9.93 -4.60
N LEU A 9 -20.89 9.11 -4.30
CA LEU A 9 -20.73 7.67 -4.12
C LEU A 9 -20.32 6.93 -5.40
N LYS A 10 -20.62 7.46 -6.60
CA LYS A 10 -20.15 6.87 -7.86
C LYS A 10 -18.64 6.96 -8.04
N ASP A 11 -18.03 8.07 -7.66
CA ASP A 11 -16.58 8.23 -7.76
C ASP A 11 -15.88 7.31 -6.74
N VAL A 12 -16.46 7.17 -5.54
CA VAL A 12 -16.01 6.19 -4.53
C VAL A 12 -16.15 4.75 -5.04
N GLU A 13 -17.27 4.42 -5.69
CA GLU A 13 -17.50 3.09 -6.27
C GLU A 13 -16.44 2.76 -7.34
N PHE A 14 -16.07 3.71 -8.19
CA PHE A 14 -15.04 3.51 -9.20
C PHE A 14 -13.66 3.23 -8.57
N VAL A 15 -13.26 4.03 -7.57
CA VAL A 15 -12.01 3.81 -6.82
C VAL A 15 -12.04 2.46 -6.10
N ALA A 16 -13.15 2.12 -5.44
CA ALA A 16 -13.30 0.84 -4.75
C ALA A 16 -13.16 -0.37 -5.69
N LYS A 17 -13.70 -0.29 -6.92
CA LYS A 17 -13.54 -1.33 -7.94
C LYS A 17 -12.09 -1.43 -8.43
N ALA A 18 -11.44 -0.29 -8.65
CA ALA A 18 -10.04 -0.27 -9.04
C ALA A 18 -9.16 -0.96 -7.98
N LEU A 19 -9.43 -0.70 -6.68
CA LEU A 19 -8.74 -1.31 -5.53
C LEU A 19 -8.92 -2.83 -5.41
N GLN A 20 -9.90 -3.42 -6.09
CA GLN A 20 -10.08 -4.87 -6.13
C GLN A 20 -9.23 -5.54 -7.22
N GLY A 21 -8.45 -4.78 -7.99
CA GLY A 21 -7.50 -5.30 -8.96
C GLY A 21 -6.44 -6.18 -8.30
N ARG A 22 -5.97 -7.20 -9.04
CA ARG A 22 -4.97 -8.17 -8.52
C ARG A 22 -3.57 -7.58 -8.37
N ASP A 23 -3.26 -6.56 -9.17
CA ASP A 23 -1.94 -5.95 -9.25
C ASP A 23 -1.93 -4.54 -8.64
N VAL A 24 -2.73 -4.34 -7.59
CA VAL A 24 -2.80 -3.06 -6.87
C VAL A 24 -1.88 -3.11 -5.68
N ASP A 25 -0.86 -2.26 -5.69
CA ASP A 25 0.02 -2.10 -4.54
C ASP A 25 -0.39 -0.91 -3.65
N LEU A 26 0.36 -0.68 -2.57
CA LEU A 26 0.07 0.41 -1.63
C LEU A 26 0.28 1.80 -2.26
N GLN A 27 1.17 1.92 -3.25
CA GLN A 27 1.36 3.17 -3.99
C GLN A 27 0.12 3.46 -4.86
N ASP A 28 -0.43 2.46 -5.54
CA ASP A 28 -1.64 2.60 -6.35
C ASP A 28 -2.84 3.00 -5.47
N VAL A 29 -3.00 2.34 -4.31
CA VAL A 29 -4.03 2.68 -3.33
C VAL A 29 -3.93 4.16 -2.92
N ARG A 30 -2.73 4.60 -2.54
CA ARG A 30 -2.51 5.97 -2.10
C ARG A 30 -2.74 6.98 -3.22
N GLN A 31 -2.32 6.65 -4.44
CA GLN A 31 -2.52 7.49 -5.62
C GLN A 31 -4.02 7.73 -5.89
N TRP A 32 -4.83 6.68 -5.90
CA TRP A 32 -6.27 6.82 -6.14
C TRP A 32 -7.01 7.54 -5.01
N PHE A 33 -6.60 7.33 -3.75
CA PHE A 33 -7.14 8.12 -2.64
C PHE A 33 -6.77 9.59 -2.75
N ASP A 34 -5.52 9.93 -3.08
CA ASP A 34 -5.08 11.31 -3.27
C ASP A 34 -5.84 12.00 -4.42
N GLU A 35 -6.09 11.30 -5.52
CA GLU A 35 -6.90 11.79 -6.64
C GLU A 35 -8.37 12.02 -6.25
N LEU A 36 -8.95 11.08 -5.50
CA LEU A 36 -10.32 11.22 -5.00
C LEU A 36 -10.45 12.41 -4.04
N ILE A 37 -9.47 12.60 -3.15
CA ILE A 37 -9.40 13.75 -2.24
C ILE A 37 -9.24 15.06 -3.01
N ALA A 38 -8.39 15.10 -4.04
CA ALA A 38 -8.22 16.29 -4.88
C ALA A 38 -9.53 16.72 -5.55
N LEU A 39 -10.37 15.75 -5.95
CA LEU A 39 -11.70 15.99 -6.49
C LEU A 39 -12.75 16.29 -5.41
N LYS A 40 -12.57 15.74 -4.20
CA LYS A 40 -13.51 15.80 -3.08
C LYS A 40 -12.79 15.96 -1.74
N PRO A 41 -12.38 17.20 -1.38
CA PRO A 41 -11.57 17.45 -0.20
C PRO A 41 -12.21 16.97 1.12
N GLN A 42 -13.53 16.81 1.17
CA GLN A 42 -14.25 16.27 2.33
C GLN A 42 -13.84 14.83 2.72
N PHE A 43 -13.15 14.09 1.84
CA PHE A 43 -12.67 12.74 2.12
C PHE A 43 -11.32 12.68 2.85
N GLU A 44 -10.59 13.80 2.96
CA GLU A 44 -9.27 13.86 3.60
C GLU A 44 -9.28 13.27 5.02
N THR A 45 -10.31 13.57 5.81
CA THR A 45 -10.43 13.10 7.20
C THR A 45 -10.71 11.60 7.32
N HIS A 46 -11.13 10.96 6.22
CA HIS A 46 -11.53 9.55 6.20
C HIS A 46 -10.48 8.65 5.55
N ILE A 47 -9.82 9.12 4.49
CA ILE A 47 -8.89 8.33 3.68
C ILE A 47 -7.58 9.07 3.37
N GLY A 48 -7.32 10.24 3.95
CA GLY A 48 -6.04 10.93 3.85
C GLY A 48 -4.90 10.13 4.49
N SER A 49 -3.66 10.45 4.13
CA SER A 49 -2.47 9.75 4.65
C SER A 49 -2.27 9.88 6.17
N ARG A 50 -2.97 10.82 6.80
CA ARG A 50 -2.99 11.02 8.26
C ARG A 50 -4.38 10.84 8.86
N ALA A 51 -5.33 10.25 8.12
CA ALA A 51 -6.65 9.95 8.63
C ALA A 51 -6.57 8.97 9.82
N GLU A 52 -7.53 9.05 10.74
CA GLU A 52 -7.53 8.24 11.98
C GLU A 52 -7.50 6.73 11.72
N ILE A 53 -8.05 6.28 10.58
CA ILE A 53 -8.02 4.88 10.16
C ILE A 53 -6.61 4.36 9.84
N VAL A 54 -5.67 5.26 9.53
CA VAL A 54 -4.29 4.93 9.19
C VAL A 54 -3.52 4.65 10.48
N HIS A 55 -3.36 3.37 10.81
CA HIS A 55 -2.76 2.94 12.07
C HIS A 55 -1.31 3.45 12.25
N SER A 56 -0.53 3.50 11.17
CA SER A 56 0.85 4.01 11.21
C SER A 56 1.15 4.89 10.00
N PRO A 57 0.85 6.21 10.09
CA PRO A 57 1.01 7.13 8.96
C PRO A 57 2.43 7.20 8.39
N ASP A 58 3.44 7.16 9.25
CA ASP A 58 4.85 7.21 8.82
C ASP A 58 5.32 5.90 8.18
N PHE A 59 4.78 4.74 8.61
CA PHE A 59 5.06 3.46 7.95
C PHE A 59 4.47 3.44 6.55
N GLU A 60 3.17 3.74 6.41
CA GLU A 60 2.50 3.72 5.11
C GLU A 60 3.09 4.74 4.13
N SER A 61 3.34 5.97 4.58
CA SER A 61 4.00 7.01 3.78
C SER A 61 5.41 6.60 3.35
N GLY A 62 6.15 5.95 4.27
CA GLY A 62 7.46 5.39 3.97
C GLY A 62 7.40 4.32 2.88
N CYS A 63 6.48 3.36 2.97
CA CYS A 63 6.27 2.32 1.98
C CYS A 63 5.95 2.91 0.60
N VAL A 64 4.99 3.84 0.52
CA VAL A 64 4.64 4.53 -0.75
C VAL A 64 5.86 5.25 -1.34
N ARG A 65 6.69 5.87 -0.49
CA ARG A 65 7.90 6.55 -0.96
C ARG A 65 8.95 5.59 -1.51
N VAL A 66 9.13 4.43 -0.89
CA VAL A 66 10.02 3.36 -1.37
C VAL A 66 9.53 2.78 -2.69
N LEU A 67 8.23 2.47 -2.80
CA LEU A 67 7.61 1.97 -4.05
C LEU A 67 7.80 2.96 -5.21
N ARG A 68 7.76 4.27 -4.93
CA ARG A 68 8.05 5.34 -5.90
C ARG A 68 9.55 5.51 -6.24
N GLY A 69 10.43 4.67 -5.69
CA GLY A 69 11.89 4.76 -5.88
C GLY A 69 12.55 5.96 -5.20
N ARG A 70 11.91 6.56 -4.19
CA ARG A 70 12.37 7.80 -3.51
C ARG A 70 12.90 7.53 -2.10
N GLN A 71 13.55 6.38 -1.88
CA GLN A 71 14.08 5.99 -0.57
C GLN A 71 15.10 6.99 0.02
N ASP A 72 15.79 7.74 -0.83
CA ASP A 72 16.71 8.82 -0.44
C ASP A 72 16.01 9.95 0.33
N ARG A 73 14.70 10.14 0.07
CA ARG A 73 13.87 11.20 0.65
C ARG A 73 13.09 10.77 1.88
N LEU A 74 13.34 9.58 2.43
CA LEU A 74 12.65 9.12 3.64
C LEU A 74 12.96 10.05 4.82
N THR A 75 11.92 10.45 5.54
CA THR A 75 12.07 11.22 6.78
C THR A 75 12.66 10.36 7.89
N ARG A 76 13.10 10.98 9.00
CA ARG A 76 13.59 10.23 10.16
C ARG A 76 12.50 9.32 10.75
N ALA A 77 11.25 9.79 10.78
CA ALA A 77 10.12 9.02 11.28
C ALA A 77 9.82 7.82 10.37
N GLU A 78 9.75 8.04 9.05
CA GLU A 78 9.55 6.99 8.05
C GLU A 78 10.68 5.93 8.14
N LYS A 79 11.96 6.34 8.21
CA LYS A 79 13.10 5.43 8.40
C LYS A 79 12.99 4.60 9.68
N THR A 80 12.52 5.21 10.76
CA THR A 80 12.36 4.52 12.05
C THR A 80 11.23 3.49 11.97
N ALA A 81 10.12 3.84 11.34
CA ALA A 81 8.98 2.94 11.15
C ALA A 81 9.31 1.75 10.22
N LEU A 82 10.10 1.98 9.16
CA LEU A 82 10.51 0.94 8.21
C LEU A 82 11.68 0.08 8.72
N GLY A 83 12.43 0.55 9.71
CA GLY A 83 13.66 -0.08 10.21
C GLY A 83 13.55 -1.58 10.54
N PRO A 84 12.48 -2.04 11.23
CA PRO A 84 12.28 -3.47 11.49
C PRO A 84 12.20 -4.33 10.22
N PHE A 85 11.58 -3.81 9.17
CA PHE A 85 11.35 -4.54 7.91
C PHE A 85 12.61 -4.60 7.04
N ALA A 86 13.44 -3.55 7.08
CA ALA A 86 14.72 -3.54 6.37
C ALA A 86 15.68 -4.62 6.89
N LYS A 87 15.70 -4.87 8.21
CA LYS A 87 16.54 -5.92 8.82
C LYS A 87 16.10 -7.32 8.40
N LEU A 88 14.79 -7.57 8.38
CA LEU A 88 14.21 -8.84 7.96
C LEU A 88 14.55 -9.18 6.50
N ALA A 89 14.59 -8.19 5.61
CA ALA A 89 14.96 -8.41 4.20
C ALA A 89 16.41 -8.89 4.03
N VAL A 90 17.34 -8.35 4.83
CA VAL A 90 18.76 -8.77 4.84
C VAL A 90 18.90 -10.21 5.35
N ASP A 91 18.16 -10.57 6.41
CA ASP A 91 18.21 -11.92 6.97
C ASP A 91 17.53 -12.97 6.06
N ALA A 92 16.54 -12.56 5.26
CA ALA A 92 15.85 -13.44 4.30
C ALA A 92 16.68 -13.69 3.04
N THR A 93 17.35 -12.66 2.51
CA THR A 93 18.27 -12.80 1.36
C THR A 93 19.46 -13.68 1.70
N ALA A 94 19.92 -13.70 2.95
CA ALA A 94 20.95 -14.63 3.42
C ALA A 94 20.48 -16.11 3.55
N LYS A 95 19.17 -16.39 3.40
CA LYS A 95 18.56 -17.73 3.58
C LYS A 95 17.94 -18.32 2.32
N SER A 96 18.00 -17.61 1.20
CA SER A 96 17.29 -17.97 -0.04
C SER A 96 18.27 -18.42 -1.11
N ASP A 97 18.54 -19.72 -1.19
CA ASP A 97 19.34 -20.33 -2.28
C ASP A 97 18.51 -20.56 -3.58
N ASP A 98 17.21 -20.24 -3.57
CA ASP A 98 16.30 -20.37 -4.72
C ASP A 98 16.08 -18.97 -5.33
N GLU A 99 16.98 -18.53 -6.23
CA GLU A 99 16.89 -17.23 -6.92
C GLU A 99 15.70 -17.14 -7.90
N ASP A 100 15.09 -18.28 -8.25
CA ASP A 100 14.06 -18.39 -9.30
C ASP A 100 12.61 -18.36 -8.79
N LEU A 101 12.37 -18.32 -7.48
CA LEU A 101 11.00 -18.27 -6.92
C LEU A 101 10.54 -16.84 -6.68
N SER A 102 9.35 -16.49 -7.16
CA SER A 102 8.71 -15.25 -6.73
C SER A 102 8.48 -15.26 -5.22
N PHE A 103 8.49 -14.07 -4.59
CA PHE A 103 8.25 -13.94 -3.14
C PHE A 103 6.96 -14.66 -2.68
N VAL A 104 5.92 -14.62 -3.51
CA VAL A 104 4.63 -15.29 -3.24
C VAL A 104 4.75 -16.81 -3.30
N GLU A 105 5.50 -17.35 -4.25
CA GLU A 105 5.79 -18.79 -4.34
C GLU A 105 6.65 -19.26 -3.17
N GLY A 106 7.63 -18.45 -2.74
CA GLY A 106 8.42 -18.70 -1.53
C GLY A 106 7.54 -18.81 -0.29
N LEU A 107 6.61 -17.86 -0.10
CA LEU A 107 5.65 -17.91 1.01
C LEU A 107 4.71 -19.12 0.94
N ARG A 108 4.21 -19.46 -0.25
CA ARG A 108 3.34 -20.64 -0.45
C ARG A 108 4.08 -21.93 -0.13
N LYS A 109 5.32 -22.08 -0.62
CA LYS A 109 6.20 -23.21 -0.33
C LYS A 109 6.44 -23.33 1.18
N ALA A 110 6.75 -22.23 1.85
CA ALA A 110 6.93 -22.21 3.31
C ALA A 110 5.64 -22.55 4.08
N ALA A 111 4.47 -22.17 3.55
CA ALA A 111 3.16 -22.46 4.14
C ALA A 111 2.57 -23.81 3.72
N GLY A 112 3.25 -24.60 2.86
CA GLY A 112 2.74 -25.86 2.32
C GLY A 112 1.52 -25.72 1.40
N LEU A 113 1.32 -24.53 0.81
CA LEU A 113 0.19 -24.25 -0.07
C LEU A 113 0.49 -24.67 -1.51
N PRO A 114 -0.49 -25.25 -2.22
CA PRO A 114 -0.31 -25.58 -3.63
C PRO A 114 -0.15 -24.34 -4.50
N ASN A 115 0.58 -24.49 -5.60
CA ASN A 115 0.67 -23.45 -6.63
C ASN A 115 -0.71 -23.20 -7.25
N PRO A 116 -1.03 -21.95 -7.61
CA PRO A 116 -2.29 -21.66 -8.28
C PRO A 116 -2.30 -22.34 -9.66
N LEU A 117 -3.48 -22.83 -10.05
CA LEU A 117 -3.73 -23.43 -11.37
C LEU A 117 -3.59 -22.41 -12.50
#